data_AF-A0A401REZ0-F1
#
_entry.id   AF-A0A401REZ0-F1
#
_cell.length_a   1.000
_cell.length_b   1.000
_cell.length_c   1.000
_cell.angle_alpha   90.00
_cell.angle_beta   90.00
_cell.angle_gamma   90.00
#
_symmetry.space_group_name_H-M   'P 1'
#
loop_
_entity.id
_entity.type
_entity.pdbx_description
1 polymer ?
#
loop_
_entity_poly.entity_id
_entity_poly.type
_entity_poly.pdbx_seq_one_letter_code
_entity_poly.pdbx_strand_id
1 'polypeptide(L)'
;MSVMRKGEEWEDRNCRLRAIQLRVQDLGLGYQSDEIVLFKYCSGSCPLARTNHDLTLSLLLRKTGLLSTSQEKIVSDPCCRPTQFKDVTFLDINNHWHTVEKLSASECSCIG
;
A
#
# COMPACT_ATOMS: atom_id res chain seq x y z
N MET A 1 5.88 26.61 2.96
CA MET A 1 4.71 26.08 2.23
C MET A 1 5.15 25.87 0.79
N SER A 2 5.51 24.65 0.43
CA SER A 2 5.98 24.34 -0.92
C SER A 2 4.77 24.22 -1.84
N VAL A 3 4.65 25.11 -2.81
CA VAL A 3 3.61 25.06 -3.85
C VAL A 3 3.97 23.92 -4.80
N MET A 4 3.32 22.77 -4.68
CA MET A 4 3.52 21.66 -5.61
C MET A 4 2.90 22.00 -6.97
N ARG A 5 3.60 21.66 -8.06
CA ARG A 5 3.06 21.85 -9.40
C ARG A 5 1.95 20.82 -9.64
N LYS A 6 0.87 21.24 -10.30
CA LYS A 6 -0.34 20.43 -10.58
C LYS A 6 -0.06 19.06 -11.24
N GLY A 7 1.08 18.88 -11.90
CA GLY A 7 1.53 17.59 -12.47
C GLY A 7 2.20 16.64 -11.45
N GLU A 8 2.90 17.16 -10.45
CA GLU A 8 3.55 16.36 -9.40
C GLU A 8 2.50 15.74 -8.45
N GLU A 9 1.39 16.44 -8.24
CA GLU A 9 0.27 15.98 -7.41
C GLU A 9 -0.52 14.82 -8.05
N TRP A 10 -0.43 14.64 -9.38
CA TRP A 10 -1.07 13.53 -10.11
C TRP A 10 -0.19 12.29 -10.09
N GLU A 11 1.12 12.45 -10.28
CA GLU A 11 2.08 11.34 -10.07
C GLU A 11 2.10 10.86 -8.62
N ASP A 12 1.88 11.76 -7.66
CA ASP A 12 1.74 11.41 -6.24
C ASP A 12 0.48 10.60 -5.93
N ARG A 13 -0.51 10.57 -6.83
CA ARG A 13 -1.74 9.80 -6.65
C ARG A 13 -1.79 8.48 -7.40
N ASN A 14 -0.82 8.19 -8.27
CA ASN A 14 -0.77 6.94 -9.02
C ASN A 14 -0.23 5.78 -8.18
N CYS A 15 -0.62 4.55 -8.52
CA CYS A 15 -0.11 3.35 -7.87
C CYS A 15 1.42 3.27 -7.98
N ARG A 16 2.10 3.34 -6.84
CA ARG A 16 3.56 3.32 -6.78
C ARG A 16 4.10 2.84 -5.45
N LEU A 17 5.40 2.53 -5.48
CA LEU A 17 6.16 2.18 -4.30
C LEU A 17 6.45 3.44 -3.47
N ARG A 18 6.18 3.35 -2.17
CA ARG A 18 6.51 4.34 -1.14
C ARG A 18 7.52 3.76 -0.20
N ALA A 19 8.18 4.63 0.55
CA ALA A 19 9.10 4.24 1.59
C ALA A 19 8.90 5.11 2.84
N ILE A 20 9.06 4.51 4.00
CA ILE A 20 9.07 5.16 5.30
C ILE A 20 10.16 4.52 6.15
N GLN A 21 10.89 5.35 6.91
CA GLN A 21 11.83 4.88 7.92
C GLN A 21 11.08 4.75 9.25
N LEU A 22 11.19 3.59 9.88
CA LEU A 22 10.65 3.34 11.22
C LEU A 22 11.56 2.41 12.00
N ARG A 23 11.40 2.42 13.33
CA ARG A 23 12.08 1.44 14.19
C ARG A 23 11.47 0.06 14.00
N VAL A 24 12.27 -0.97 14.15
CA VAL A 24 11.81 -2.37 14.05
C VAL A 24 10.68 -2.66 15.05
N GLN A 25 10.76 -2.15 16.28
CA GLN A 25 9.71 -2.34 17.28
C GLN A 25 8.35 -1.75 16.87
N ASP A 26 8.33 -0.72 16.02
CA ASP A 26 7.09 -0.07 15.58
C ASP A 26 6.37 -0.89 14.48
N LEU A 27 7.00 -1.96 13.94
CA LEU A 27 6.38 -2.90 13.02
C LEU A 27 5.32 -3.79 13.69
N GLY A 28 5.31 -3.89 15.02
CA GLY A 28 4.34 -4.70 15.75
C GLY A 28 4.55 -6.22 15.63
N LEU A 29 5.74 -6.66 15.24
CA LEU A 29 6.09 -8.08 15.04
C LEU A 29 6.64 -8.78 16.31
N GLY A 30 6.72 -8.07 17.43
CA GLY A 30 7.20 -8.62 18.72
C GLY A 30 8.72 -8.57 18.91
N TYR A 31 9.49 -8.07 17.94
CA TYR A 31 10.93 -7.85 18.10
C TYR A 31 11.22 -6.60 18.92
N GLN A 32 12.14 -6.72 19.88
CA GLN A 32 12.70 -5.58 20.63
C GLN A 32 14.00 -5.15 19.95
N SER A 33 13.96 -4.04 19.22
CA SER A 33 15.11 -3.48 18.52
C SER A 33 14.88 -2.00 18.19
N ASP A 34 15.91 -1.20 18.45
CA ASP A 34 15.97 0.23 18.13
C ASP A 34 16.50 0.50 16.71
N GLU A 35 16.87 -0.54 15.95
CA GLU A 35 17.29 -0.44 14.54
C GLU A 35 16.22 0.25 13.70
N ILE A 36 16.66 1.11 12.77
CA ILE A 36 15.78 1.81 11.83
C ILE A 36 15.87 1.12 10.46
N VAL A 37 14.74 0.62 10.00
CA VAL A 37 14.63 -0.04 8.69
C VAL A 37 13.86 0.82 7.70
N LEU A 38 14.19 0.70 6.41
CA LEU A 38 13.44 1.31 5.32
C LEU A 38 12.31 0.36 4.89
N PHE A 39 11.10 0.62 5.39
CA PHE A 39 9.92 -0.14 5.01
C PHE A 39 9.29 0.45 3.75
N LYS A 40 9.08 -0.39 2.74
CA LYS A 40 8.45 0.00 1.48
C LYS A 40 7.07 -0.61 1.36
N TYR A 41 6.12 0.17 0.85
CA TYR A 41 4.72 -0.22 0.71
C TYR A 41 4.11 0.34 -0.56
N CYS A 42 3.00 -0.25 -1.02
CA CYS A 42 2.30 0.19 -2.21
C CYS A 42 1.12 1.09 -1.83
N SER A 43 0.99 2.22 -2.52
CA SER A 43 -0.15 3.12 -2.37
C SER A 43 -0.41 3.90 -3.65
N GLY A 44 -1.63 4.43 -3.76
CA GLY A 44 -2.09 5.19 -4.91
C GLY A 44 -3.33 4.58 -5.55
N SER A 45 -3.79 5.23 -6.60
CA SER A 45 -4.99 4.90 -7.36
C SER A 45 -4.64 4.22 -8.69
N CYS A 46 -5.61 3.48 -9.23
CA CYS A 46 -5.48 2.69 -10.46
C CYS A 46 -6.51 3.05 -11.53
N PRO A 47 -6.69 4.35 -11.89
CA PRO A 47 -7.76 4.76 -12.79
C PRO A 47 -7.61 4.18 -14.21
N LEU A 48 -6.37 3.88 -14.62
CA LEU A 48 -6.02 3.35 -15.94
C LEU A 48 -6.20 1.83 -16.06
N ALA A 49 -6.31 1.11 -14.94
CA ALA A 49 -6.46 -0.34 -14.93
C ALA A 49 -7.94 -0.78 -14.84
N ARG A 50 -8.89 0.16 -14.85
CA ARG A 50 -10.31 -0.13 -14.70
C ARG A 50 -10.86 -0.90 -15.89
N THR A 51 -11.64 -1.92 -15.58
CA THR A 51 -12.41 -2.72 -16.52
C THR A 51 -13.85 -2.19 -16.68
N ASN A 52 -14.60 -2.74 -17.64
CA ASN A 52 -16.04 -2.43 -17.75
C ASN A 52 -16.83 -2.86 -16.51
N HIS A 53 -16.37 -3.90 -15.81
CA HIS A 53 -16.98 -4.34 -14.56
C HIS A 53 -16.82 -3.25 -13.48
N ASP A 54 -15.61 -2.76 -13.27
CA ASP A 54 -15.26 -1.71 -12.31
C ASP A 54 -16.08 -0.43 -12.55
N LEU A 55 -16.16 -0.01 -13.81
CA LEU A 55 -16.95 1.14 -14.23
C LEU A 55 -18.43 0.93 -13.92
N THR A 56 -18.98 -0.23 -14.25
CA THR A 56 -20.39 -0.55 -13.99
C THR A 56 -20.69 -0.61 -12.49
N LEU A 57 -19.84 -1.28 -11.72
CA LEU A 57 -19.97 -1.41 -10.27
C LEU A 57 -19.90 -0.03 -9.59
N SER A 58 -18.97 0.83 -10.00
CA SER A 58 -18.86 2.20 -9.47
C SER A 58 -20.14 3.02 -9.73
N LEU A 59 -20.76 2.85 -10.91
CA LEU A 59 -22.02 3.51 -11.25
C LEU A 59 -23.19 2.96 -10.43
N LEU A 60 -23.26 1.64 -10.23
CA LEU A 60 -24.29 1.00 -9.41
C LEU A 60 -24.18 1.45 -7.95
N LEU A 61 -22.97 1.43 -7.36
CA LEU A 61 -22.75 1.90 -5.99
C LEU A 61 -23.16 3.37 -5.80
N ARG A 62 -22.96 4.22 -6.82
CA ARG A 62 -23.33 5.64 -6.77
C ARG A 62 -24.82 5.89 -6.99
N LYS A 63 -25.44 5.20 -7.96
CA LYS A 63 -26.83 5.44 -8.37
C LYS A 63 -27.83 4.70 -7.51
N THR A 64 -27.46 3.52 -7.04
CA THR A 64 -28.36 2.60 -6.38
C THR A 64 -27.87 2.33 -4.98
N GLY A 65 -28.67 2.74 -3.98
CA GLY A 65 -28.56 2.21 -2.63
C GLY A 65 -28.76 0.69 -2.53
N LEU A 66 -29.00 0.00 -3.67
CA LEU A 66 -29.15 -1.46 -3.81
C LEU A 66 -28.01 -2.26 -3.17
N LEU A 67 -26.79 -1.73 -3.20
CA LEU A 67 -25.61 -2.36 -2.61
C LEU A 67 -25.19 -1.69 -1.29
N SER A 68 -25.80 -0.56 -0.94
CA SER A 68 -25.51 0.20 0.28
C SER A 68 -26.14 -0.41 1.54
N THR A 69 -26.97 -1.45 1.39
CA THR A 69 -27.52 -2.30 2.45
C THR A 69 -26.61 -3.48 2.80
N SER A 70 -25.55 -3.72 2.03
CA SER A 70 -24.50 -4.66 2.40
C SER A 70 -23.72 -4.13 3.60
N GLN A 71 -23.43 -4.98 4.59
CA GLN A 71 -22.48 -4.64 5.66
C GLN A 71 -21.04 -4.54 5.14
N GLU A 72 -20.78 -4.98 3.91
CA GLU A 72 -19.46 -5.02 3.31
C GLU A 72 -19.14 -3.72 2.55
N LYS A 73 -17.93 -3.21 2.75
CA LYS A 73 -17.41 -2.08 2.00
C LYS A 73 -16.97 -2.54 0.61
N ILE A 74 -17.82 -2.31 -0.38
CA ILE A 74 -17.53 -2.68 -1.77
C ILE A 74 -16.58 -1.64 -2.39
N VAL A 75 -15.44 -2.11 -2.91
CA VAL A 75 -14.46 -1.31 -3.65
C VAL A 75 -14.61 -1.63 -5.13
N SER A 76 -14.77 -0.60 -5.96
CA SER A 76 -14.95 -0.77 -7.41
C SER A 76 -13.69 -0.49 -8.22
N ASP A 77 -12.72 0.25 -7.69
CA ASP A 77 -11.47 0.50 -8.37
C ASP A 77 -10.44 -0.62 -8.08
N PRO A 78 -9.59 -1.00 -9.04
CA PRO A 78 -8.45 -1.88 -8.79
C PRO A 78 -7.56 -1.34 -7.66
N CYS A 79 -7.01 -2.24 -6.86
CA CYS A 79 -6.19 -1.89 -5.71
C CYS A 79 -4.70 -1.85 -6.08
N CYS A 80 -3.98 -0.86 -5.56
CA CYS A 80 -2.51 -0.82 -5.67
C CYS A 80 -1.89 -1.79 -4.67
N ARG A 81 -1.32 -2.90 -5.15
CA ARG A 81 -0.81 -3.99 -4.30
C ARG A 81 0.64 -4.36 -4.65
N PRO A 82 1.42 -4.87 -3.68
CA PRO A 82 2.74 -5.39 -3.96
C PRO A 82 2.69 -6.64 -4.83
N THR A 83 3.56 -6.74 -5.82
CA THR A 83 3.77 -7.95 -6.65
C THR A 83 5.04 -8.70 -6.25
N GLN A 84 6.00 -7.98 -5.66
CA GLN A 84 7.26 -8.54 -5.16
C GLN A 84 7.61 -7.98 -3.78
N PHE A 85 8.41 -8.74 -3.04
CA PHE A 85 8.84 -8.42 -1.70
C PHE A 85 10.34 -8.63 -1.53
N LYS A 86 10.90 -7.99 -0.50
CA LYS A 86 12.26 -8.17 -0.01
C LYS A 86 12.24 -8.46 1.48
N ASP A 87 13.24 -9.22 1.90
CA ASP A 87 13.48 -9.53 3.29
C ASP A 87 14.15 -8.34 3.98
N VAL A 88 13.95 -8.25 5.29
CA VAL A 88 14.57 -7.21 6.12
C VAL A 88 15.32 -7.90 7.25
N THR A 89 16.60 -7.56 7.37
CA THR A 89 17.50 -8.08 8.40
C THR A 89 17.90 -6.96 9.36
N PHE A 90 17.88 -7.24 10.66
CA PHE A 90 18.20 -6.28 11.72
C PHE A 90 18.79 -6.99 12.93
N LEU A 91 19.39 -6.23 13.84
CA LEU A 91 19.96 -6.69 15.10
C LEU A 91 18.99 -6.39 16.25
N ASP A 92 18.76 -7.33 17.16
CA ASP A 92 17.97 -7.09 18.37
C ASP A 92 18.81 -6.54 19.54
N ILE A 93 18.15 -6.20 20.66
CA ILE A 93 18.81 -5.72 21.88
C ILE A 93 19.77 -6.72 22.53
N ASN A 94 19.68 -8.01 22.18
CA ASN A 94 20.55 -9.08 22.68
C ASN A 94 21.69 -9.38 21.69
N ASN A 95 21.87 -8.55 20.66
CA ASN A 95 22.84 -8.74 19.59
C ASN A 95 22.62 -10.01 18.75
N HIS A 96 21.38 -10.47 18.61
CA HIS A 96 21.01 -11.51 17.67
C HIS A 96 20.51 -10.91 16.35
N TRP A 97 21.00 -11.48 15.25
CA TRP A 97 20.51 -11.16 13.91
C TRP A 97 19.18 -11.86 13.65
N HIS A 98 18.21 -11.09 13.15
CA HIS A 98 16.92 -11.59 12.71
C HIS A 98 16.69 -11.21 11.26
N THR A 99 16.05 -12.09 10.50
CA THR A 99 15.59 -11.81 9.15
C THR A 99 14.09 -12.11 9.07
N VAL A 100 13.32 -11.12 8.64
CA VAL A 100 11.88 -11.29 8.36
C VAL A 100 11.70 -11.35 6.85
N GLU A 101 11.31 -12.52 6.36
CA GLU A 101 11.10 -12.73 4.93
C GLU A 101 9.88 -11.98 4.41
N LYS A 102 9.98 -11.50 3.17
CA LYS A 102 8.89 -10.85 2.42
C LYS A 102 8.22 -9.68 3.17
N LEU A 103 8.96 -8.97 4.01
CA LEU A 103 8.42 -7.87 4.81
C LEU A 103 8.16 -6.61 3.99
N SER A 104 9.11 -6.21 3.14
CA SER A 104 9.12 -4.90 2.48
C SER A 104 8.79 -5.04 1.00
N ALA A 105 7.86 -4.24 0.46
CA ALA A 105 7.51 -4.30 -0.95
C ALA A 105 8.69 -3.87 -1.85
N SER A 106 8.86 -4.50 -3.00
CA SER A 106 9.86 -4.11 -4.00
C SER A 106 9.28 -3.68 -5.34
N GLU A 107 8.03 -4.04 -5.62
CA GLU A 107 7.30 -3.67 -6.83
C GLU A 107 5.80 -3.54 -6.52
N CYS A 108 5.11 -2.64 -7.22
CA CYS A 108 3.68 -2.39 -7.06
C CYS A 108 2.97 -2.50 -8.42
N SER A 109 1.76 -3.05 -8.41
CA SER A 109 0.89 -3.06 -9.59
C SER A 109 -0.57 -2.86 -9.20
N CYS A 110 -1.38 -2.48 -10.20
CA CYS A 110 -2.82 -2.41 -10.10
C CYS A 110 -3.42 -3.81 -10.29
N ILE A 111 -4.08 -4.32 -9.25
CA ILE A 111 -4.71 -5.65 -9.24
C ILE A 111 -6.21 -5.46 -9.00
N GLY A 112 -7.03 -5.99 -9.91
CA GLY A 112 -8.49 -6.02 -9.84
C GLY A 112 -9.01 -7.45 -9.78
#